data_AF-A0A9D4D4D2-F1
#
_entry.id   AF-A0A9D4D4D2-F1
#
_cell.length_a   1.000
_cell.length_b   1.000
_cell.length_c   1.000
_cell.angle_alpha   90.00
_cell.angle_beta   90.00
_cell.angle_gamma   90.00
#
_symmetry.space_group_name_H-M   'P 1'
#
loop_
_entity.id
_entity.type
_entity.pdbx_description
1 polymer ?
#
loop_
_entity_poly.entity_id
_entity_poly.type
_entity_poly.pdbx_seq_one_letter_code
_entity_poly.pdbx_strand_id
1 'polypeptide(L)'
;MSLNCMITGHTKFAPDYHFGIWKLKWRSSNAETMEEIAGSVTASSKSGHNVPQLVQDDNKPVVFFAWKTYLEQFLKPLKNITKYHHFTMDRSKPGIVTCKENMDSEEMCFNILKPLSPAAGELPPTKPAPGLDLRRQWYLYDSISPFFRAYNARDTVCPKPSKPKVKNQGMDSDSLPRKRKHSL
;
A
#
# COMPACT_ATOMS: atom_id res chain seq x y z
N MET A 1 -6.16 12.09 -26.65
CA MET A 1 -5.23 11.91 -25.51
C MET A 1 -5.20 10.43 -25.20
N SER A 2 -4.03 9.81 -25.31
CA SER A 2 -3.81 8.39 -25.02
C SER A 2 -3.02 8.25 -23.72
N LEU A 3 -3.37 7.26 -22.91
CA LEU A 3 -2.64 6.86 -21.73
C LEU A 3 -1.76 5.66 -22.09
N ASN A 4 -0.47 5.74 -21.79
CA ASN A 4 0.49 4.66 -22.01
C ASN A 4 1.05 4.20 -20.66
N CYS A 5 1.09 2.90 -20.42
CA CYS A 5 1.61 2.29 -19.21
C CYS A 5 2.61 1.18 -19.56
N MET A 6 3.74 1.14 -18.87
CA MET A 6 4.76 0.11 -19.02
C MET A 6 4.97 -0.63 -17.70
N ILE A 7 4.99 -1.97 -17.72
CA ILE A 7 5.04 -2.79 -16.50
C ILE A 7 6.48 -3.03 -16.01
N THR A 8 7.53 -2.86 -16.83
CA THR A 8 8.89 -3.32 -16.47
C THR A 8 10.02 -2.29 -16.61
N GLY A 9 10.87 -2.25 -15.58
CA GLY A 9 12.33 -2.05 -15.71
C GLY A 9 12.92 -0.64 -15.65
N HIS A 10 12.21 0.43 -16.05
CA HIS A 10 12.95 1.66 -16.45
C HIS A 10 12.55 3.00 -15.89
N THR A 11 11.52 3.12 -15.05
CA THR A 11 11.13 4.46 -14.60
C THR A 11 11.48 4.67 -13.13
N LYS A 12 12.63 5.29 -12.90
CA LYS A 12 12.89 6.04 -11.67
C LYS A 12 11.89 7.19 -11.65
N PHE A 13 10.73 7.00 -11.02
CA PHE A 13 9.76 8.08 -10.91
C PHE A 13 10.16 9.01 -9.77
N ALA A 14 9.77 10.29 -9.86
CA ALA A 14 10.03 11.27 -8.81
C ALA A 14 9.57 10.82 -7.39
N PRO A 15 8.42 10.14 -7.23
CA PRO A 15 8.05 9.53 -5.96
C PRO A 15 9.08 8.55 -5.40
N ASP A 16 9.69 7.70 -6.24
CA ASP A 16 10.71 6.74 -5.79
C ASP A 16 11.98 7.45 -5.31
N TYR A 17 12.37 8.53 -5.98
CA TYR A 17 13.50 9.35 -5.58
C TYR A 17 13.27 10.00 -4.22
N HIS A 18 12.15 10.71 -4.03
CA HIS A 18 11.86 11.39 -2.77
C HIS A 18 11.63 10.40 -1.62
N PHE A 19 10.99 9.27 -1.89
CA PHE A 19 10.89 8.17 -0.93
C PHE A 19 12.27 7.58 -0.59
N GLY A 20 13.17 7.51 -1.58
CA GLY A 20 14.57 7.12 -1.39
C GLY A 20 15.32 8.02 -0.41
N ILE A 21 15.13 9.34 -0.49
CA ILE A 21 15.74 10.31 0.44
C ILE A 21 15.26 10.06 1.87
N TRP A 22 13.94 9.87 2.06
CA TRP A 22 13.41 9.55 3.38
C TRP A 22 13.97 8.22 3.91
N LYS A 23 14.02 7.16 3.08
CA LYS A 23 14.60 5.86 3.46
C LYS A 23 16.04 5.97 3.97
N LEU A 24 16.87 6.84 3.37
CA LEU A 24 18.25 7.05 3.84
C LEU A 24 18.27 7.64 5.25
N LYS A 25 17.45 8.67 5.52
CA LYS A 25 17.32 9.29 6.85
C LYS A 25 16.70 8.35 7.88
N TRP A 26 15.72 7.55 7.46
CA TRP A 26 15.01 6.60 8.31
C TRP A 26 15.93 5.54 8.93
N ARG A 27 16.95 5.07 8.19
CA ARG A 27 17.88 4.01 8.64
C ARG A 27 18.62 4.33 9.95
N SER A 28 18.82 5.60 10.26
CA SER A 28 19.48 6.06 11.48
C SER A 28 18.51 6.77 12.43
N SER A 29 17.20 6.71 12.16
CA SER A 29 16.20 7.33 13.01
C SER A 29 15.92 6.48 14.25
N ASN A 30 15.54 7.13 15.35
CA ASN A 30 15.07 6.48 16.57
C ASN A 30 13.59 6.81 16.81
N ALA A 31 12.80 6.94 15.74
CA ALA A 31 11.39 7.25 15.85
C ALA A 31 10.62 6.04 16.42
N GLU A 32 9.87 6.27 17.49
CA GLU A 32 9.10 5.29 18.24
C GLU A 32 7.58 5.51 18.07
N THR A 33 7.15 6.72 17.70
CA THR A 33 5.73 7.08 17.51
C THR A 33 5.37 7.38 16.05
N MET A 34 4.06 7.36 15.74
CA MET A 34 3.57 7.70 14.40
C MET A 34 3.84 9.17 14.04
N GLU A 35 3.80 10.04 15.05
CA GLU A 35 4.06 11.47 14.96
C GLU A 35 5.54 11.72 14.64
N GLU A 36 6.46 10.99 15.30
CA GLU A 36 7.89 11.06 15.00
C GLU A 36 8.20 10.52 13.60
N ILE A 37 7.52 9.45 13.17
CA ILE A 37 7.60 8.96 11.79
C ILE A 37 7.17 10.07 10.83
N ALA A 38 6.00 10.69 11.05
CA ALA A 38 5.51 11.77 10.21
C ALA A 38 6.45 12.99 10.21
N GLY A 39 7.01 13.34 11.36
CA GLY A 39 8.04 14.37 11.49
C GLY A 39 9.28 14.05 10.64
N SER A 40 9.74 12.80 10.66
CA SER A 40 10.87 12.35 9.85
C SER A 40 10.59 12.44 8.34
N VAL A 41 9.36 12.16 7.92
CA VAL A 41 8.92 12.28 6.52
C VAL A 41 8.93 13.75 6.11
N THR A 42 8.34 14.63 6.91
CA THR A 42 8.31 16.08 6.64
C THR A 42 9.72 16.66 6.57
N ALA A 43 10.58 16.34 7.54
CA ALA A 43 11.97 16.78 7.58
C ALA A 43 12.85 16.16 6.47
N SER A 44 12.35 15.15 5.76
CA SER A 44 13.11 14.49 4.70
C SER A 44 13.24 15.36 3.44
N SER A 45 12.25 16.22 3.16
CA SER A 45 12.16 17.01 1.92
C SER A 45 12.10 18.51 2.20
N LYS A 46 13.14 19.25 1.81
CA LYS A 46 13.21 20.72 2.01
C LYS A 46 12.17 21.49 1.19
N SER A 47 11.71 20.90 0.08
CA SER A 47 10.73 21.49 -0.84
C SER A 47 9.31 20.94 -0.67
N GLY A 48 9.06 20.14 0.38
CA GLY A 48 7.71 19.65 0.70
C GLY A 48 7.20 18.51 -0.20
N HIS A 49 8.05 17.85 -0.99
CA HIS A 49 7.61 16.72 -1.83
C HIS A 49 7.17 15.48 -1.05
N ASN A 50 7.68 15.30 0.17
CA ASN A 50 7.26 14.21 1.05
C ASN A 50 6.28 14.78 2.09
N VAL A 51 5.01 14.42 1.97
CA VAL A 51 3.94 14.86 2.88
C VAL A 51 3.42 13.62 3.61
N PRO A 52 3.57 13.52 4.94
CA PRO A 52 2.97 12.42 5.69
C PRO A 52 1.45 12.60 5.74
N GLN A 53 0.72 11.50 5.64
CA GLN A 53 -0.70 11.44 5.94
C GLN A 53 -0.92 10.32 6.96
N LEU A 54 -1.34 10.70 8.17
CA LEU A 54 -1.63 9.75 9.22
C LEU A 54 -3.00 9.11 8.98
N VAL A 55 -3.11 7.82 9.25
CA VAL A 55 -4.38 7.09 9.13
C VAL A 55 -5.42 7.60 10.14
N GLN A 56 -4.96 8.16 11.26
CA GLN A 56 -5.77 8.68 12.36
C GLN A 56 -5.99 10.20 12.28
N ASP A 57 -5.77 10.83 11.12
CA ASP A 57 -6.02 12.26 10.95
C ASP A 57 -7.52 12.52 10.73
N ASP A 58 -8.19 13.09 11.74
CA ASP A 58 -9.61 13.42 11.70
C ASP A 58 -9.96 14.46 10.62
N ASN A 59 -9.02 15.34 10.25
CA ASN A 59 -9.24 16.35 9.21
C ASN A 59 -9.02 15.79 7.80
N LYS A 60 -8.20 14.73 7.67
CA LYS A 60 -7.82 14.10 6.39
C LYS A 60 -7.82 12.57 6.48
N PRO A 61 -8.99 11.96 6.70
CA PRO A 61 -9.09 10.53 6.92
C PRO A 61 -8.60 9.75 5.71
N VAL A 62 -7.75 8.74 5.94
CA VAL A 62 -7.33 7.79 4.90
C VAL A 62 -8.42 6.75 4.73
N VAL A 63 -9.22 6.88 3.67
CA VAL A 63 -10.30 5.95 3.35
C VAL A 63 -9.82 4.91 2.33
N PHE A 64 -9.90 3.63 2.72
CA PHE A 64 -9.70 2.53 1.78
C PHE A 64 -11.04 2.15 1.16
N PHE A 65 -11.05 1.95 -0.15
CA PHE A 65 -12.24 1.57 -0.90
C PHE A 65 -12.11 0.15 -1.46
N ALA A 66 -13.23 -0.56 -1.58
CA ALA A 66 -13.29 -1.89 -2.16
C ALA A 66 -13.24 -1.86 -3.70
N TRP A 67 -12.20 -1.23 -4.26
CA TRP A 67 -12.03 -1.01 -5.70
C TRP A 67 -12.13 -2.30 -6.52
N LYS A 68 -11.56 -3.40 -6.03
CA LYS A 68 -11.57 -4.67 -6.77
C LYS A 68 -12.99 -5.15 -7.05
N THR A 69 -13.78 -5.36 -5.99
CA THR A 69 -15.17 -5.86 -6.11
C THR A 69 -16.09 -4.87 -6.81
N TYR A 70 -15.79 -3.57 -6.71
CA TYR A 70 -16.52 -2.54 -7.42
C TYR A 70 -16.22 -2.58 -8.93
N LEU A 71 -14.94 -2.48 -9.32
CA LEU A 71 -14.52 -2.48 -10.72
C LEU A 71 -14.83 -3.79 -11.44
N GLU A 72 -14.84 -4.92 -10.72
CA GLU A 72 -15.26 -6.22 -11.28
C GLU A 72 -16.70 -6.22 -11.80
N GLN A 73 -17.57 -5.29 -11.41
CA GLN A 73 -18.92 -5.18 -11.94
C GLN A 73 -18.94 -4.58 -13.36
N PHE A 74 -17.97 -3.70 -13.66
CA PHE A 74 -17.90 -2.92 -14.90
C PHE A 74 -16.81 -3.41 -15.85
N LEU A 75 -15.78 -4.08 -15.33
CA LEU A 75 -14.59 -4.49 -16.08
C LEU A 75 -14.41 -6.02 -16.07
N LYS A 76 -13.91 -6.53 -17.19
CA LYS A 76 -13.45 -7.92 -17.36
C LYS A 76 -11.96 -7.97 -17.00
N PRO A 77 -11.49 -9.03 -16.32
CA PRO A 77 -10.06 -9.18 -16.07
C PRO A 77 -9.31 -9.39 -17.39
N LEU A 78 -8.22 -8.66 -17.57
CA LEU A 78 -7.28 -8.90 -18.66
C LEU A 78 -6.41 -10.12 -18.31
N LYS A 79 -6.61 -11.22 -19.04
CA LYS A 79 -5.84 -12.45 -18.82
C LYS A 79 -4.36 -12.22 -19.18
N ASN A 80 -3.47 -12.92 -18.48
CA ASN A 80 -2.02 -12.91 -18.75
C ASN A 80 -1.39 -11.51 -18.74
N ILE A 81 -1.88 -10.61 -17.88
CA ILE A 81 -1.40 -9.21 -17.83
C ILE A 81 0.12 -9.08 -17.68
N THR A 82 0.77 -10.04 -17.02
CA THR A 82 2.23 -10.07 -16.81
C THR A 82 3.02 -10.40 -18.08
N LYS A 83 2.38 -10.92 -19.14
CA LYS A 83 3.01 -11.21 -20.43
C LYS A 83 3.26 -9.95 -21.24
N TYR A 84 2.51 -8.88 -20.97
CA TYR A 84 2.56 -7.64 -21.75
C TYR A 84 3.44 -6.60 -21.07
N HIS A 85 4.25 -5.90 -21.86
CA HIS A 85 5.14 -4.85 -21.37
C HIS A 85 4.61 -3.44 -21.63
N HIS A 86 3.76 -3.26 -22.65
CA HIS A 86 3.18 -1.96 -23.01
C HIS A 86 1.65 -2.05 -23.08
N PHE A 87 0.98 -1.06 -22.47
CA PHE A 87 -0.47 -0.92 -22.48
C PHE A 87 -0.82 0.48 -22.97
N THR A 88 -1.72 0.56 -23.94
CA THR A 88 -2.25 1.81 -24.46
C THR A 88 -3.76 1.82 -24.31
N MET A 89 -4.29 2.94 -23.83
CA MET A 89 -5.72 3.20 -23.74
C MET A 89 -6.00 4.55 -24.38
N ASP A 90 -6.96 4.61 -25.29
CA ASP A 90 -7.34 5.84 -25.98
C ASP A 90 -8.74 6.30 -25.57
N ARG A 91 -8.90 7.60 -25.32
CA ARG A 91 -10.19 8.21 -24.99
C ARG A 91 -11.25 7.99 -26.08
N SER A 92 -10.85 7.91 -27.35
CA SER A 92 -11.74 7.64 -28.49
C SER A 92 -12.26 6.21 -28.53
N LYS A 93 -11.63 5.27 -27.81
CA LYS A 93 -12.02 3.86 -27.75
C LYS A 93 -12.12 3.38 -26.29
N PRO A 94 -13.09 3.88 -25.50
CA PRO A 94 -13.25 3.48 -24.11
C PRO A 94 -13.36 1.95 -23.98
N GLY A 95 -12.65 1.40 -23.00
CA GLY A 95 -12.65 -0.04 -22.74
C GLY A 95 -11.75 -0.89 -23.62
N ILE A 96 -11.17 -0.32 -24.68
CA ILE A 96 -10.16 -1.01 -25.47
C ILE A 96 -8.79 -0.78 -24.82
N VAL A 97 -8.15 -1.88 -24.43
CA VAL A 97 -6.77 -1.90 -23.99
C VAL A 97 -5.94 -2.54 -25.09
N THR A 98 -5.01 -1.79 -25.65
CA THR A 98 -4.03 -2.31 -26.60
C THR A 98 -2.78 -2.75 -25.83
N CYS A 99 -2.33 -3.97 -26.05
CA CYS A 99 -1.20 -4.58 -25.37
C CYS A 99 -0.11 -4.97 -26.37
N LYS A 100 1.16 -4.84 -25.96
CA LYS A 100 2.30 -5.47 -26.66
C LYS A 100 3.09 -6.34 -25.69
N GLU A 101 3.54 -7.50 -26.17
CA GLU A 101 4.45 -8.36 -25.41
C GLU A 101 5.83 -7.72 -25.30
N ASN A 102 6.44 -7.32 -26.41
CA ASN A 102 7.68 -6.55 -26.45
C ASN A 102 7.51 -5.30 -27.32
N MET A 103 8.52 -4.43 -27.37
CA MET A 103 8.49 -3.21 -28.20
C MET A 103 8.18 -3.48 -29.67
N ASP A 104 8.78 -4.54 -30.22
CA ASP A 104 8.64 -4.93 -31.63
C ASP A 104 7.50 -5.93 -31.88
N SER A 105 6.75 -6.30 -30.84
CA SER A 105 5.63 -7.23 -30.97
C SER A 105 4.40 -6.54 -31.56
N GLU A 106 3.56 -7.33 -32.22
CA GLU A 106 2.27 -6.89 -32.71
C GLU A 106 1.35 -6.42 -31.58
N GLU A 107 0.45 -5.50 -31.94
CA GLU A 107 -0.55 -4.95 -31.03
C GLU A 107 -1.74 -5.89 -30.91
N MET A 108 -2.09 -6.25 -29.68
CA MET A 108 -3.31 -6.99 -29.36
C MET A 108 -4.32 -6.07 -28.69
N CYS A 109 -5.56 -6.06 -29.18
CA CYS A 109 -6.62 -5.22 -28.61
C CYS A 109 -7.61 -6.07 -27.81
N PHE A 110 -7.90 -5.66 -26.57
CA PHE A 110 -8.85 -6.32 -25.68
C PHE A 110 -9.93 -5.35 -25.23
N ASN A 111 -11.21 -5.70 -25.43
CA ASN A 111 -12.32 -4.96 -24.83
C ASN A 111 -12.61 -5.48 -23.41
N ILE A 112 -12.27 -4.68 -22.41
CA ILE A 112 -12.46 -5.01 -21.00
C ILE A 112 -13.78 -4.48 -20.44
N LEU A 113 -14.55 -3.65 -21.15
CA LEU A 113 -15.82 -3.16 -20.63
C LEU A 113 -16.90 -4.25 -20.62
N LYS A 114 -17.73 -4.20 -19.58
CA LYS A 114 -19.01 -4.91 -19.49
C LYS A 114 -20.14 -3.97 -19.95
N PRO A 115 -21.34 -4.50 -20.23
CA PRO A 115 -22.49 -3.68 -20.59
C PRO A 115 -22.96 -2.71 -19.49
N LEU A 116 -22.51 -2.93 -18.25
CA LEU A 116 -22.81 -2.08 -17.11
C LEU A 116 -21.80 -0.92 -17.01
N SER A 117 -22.29 0.27 -16.66
CA SER A 117 -21.46 1.46 -16.42
C SER A 117 -21.69 2.01 -15.01
N PRO A 118 -20.66 2.55 -14.35
CA PRO A 118 -20.81 3.18 -13.04
C PRO A 118 -21.58 4.50 -13.17
N ALA A 119 -22.31 4.89 -12.13
CA ALA A 119 -22.93 6.21 -12.09
C ALA A 119 -21.86 7.31 -11.95
N ALA A 120 -22.15 8.50 -12.47
CA ALA A 120 -21.22 9.63 -12.38
C ALA A 120 -21.01 10.03 -10.91
N GLY A 121 -19.74 10.05 -10.48
CA GLY A 121 -19.37 10.41 -9.10
C GLY A 121 -19.54 9.28 -8.07
N GLU A 122 -19.93 8.07 -8.49
CA GLU A 122 -20.07 6.93 -7.60
C GLU A 122 -18.71 6.41 -7.13
N LEU A 123 -18.56 6.27 -5.81
CA LEU A 123 -17.40 5.67 -5.16
C LEU A 123 -17.72 4.25 -4.67
N PRO A 124 -16.74 3.33 -4.67
CA PRO A 124 -16.92 2.02 -4.07
C PRO A 124 -17.32 2.11 -2.59
N PRO A 125 -17.85 1.03 -2.00
CA PRO A 125 -18.01 0.97 -0.55
C PRO A 125 -16.65 1.05 0.16
N THR A 126 -16.65 1.70 1.32
CA THR A 126 -15.47 1.80 2.17
C THR A 126 -15.11 0.43 2.75
N LYS A 127 -13.81 0.18 2.86
CA LYS A 127 -13.26 -1.04 3.46
C LYS A 127 -12.68 -0.66 4.83
N PRO A 128 -13.32 -1.08 5.93
CA PRO A 128 -12.82 -0.78 7.26
C PRO A 128 -11.46 -1.45 7.48
N ALA A 129 -10.59 -0.78 8.24
CA ALA A 129 -9.39 -1.42 8.74
C ALA A 129 -9.81 -2.52 9.73
N PRO A 130 -9.34 -3.77 9.58
CA PRO A 130 -9.75 -4.88 10.45
C PRO A 130 -9.29 -4.70 11.91
N GLY A 131 -8.46 -3.69 12.19
CA GLY A 131 -7.83 -3.49 13.49
C GLY A 131 -6.77 -4.53 13.78
N LEU A 132 -6.25 -4.49 15.01
CA LEU A 132 -5.33 -5.49 15.53
C LEU A 132 -6.12 -6.56 16.27
N ASP A 133 -5.88 -7.84 15.93
CA ASP A 133 -6.43 -8.94 16.71
C ASP A 133 -5.79 -9.00 18.11
N LEU A 134 -6.45 -9.70 19.04
CA LEU A 134 -6.01 -9.77 20.44
C LEU A 134 -4.63 -10.42 20.59
N ARG A 135 -4.28 -11.39 19.74
CA ARG A 135 -2.95 -12.04 19.76
C ARG A 135 -1.87 -11.02 19.39
N ARG A 136 -2.12 -10.20 18.38
CA ARG A 136 -1.21 -9.15 17.92
C ARG A 136 -1.08 -8.02 18.94
N GLN A 137 -2.16 -7.63 19.59
CA GLN A 137 -2.12 -6.64 20.69
C GLN A 137 -1.23 -7.13 21.84
N TRP A 138 -1.40 -8.39 22.30
CA TRP A 138 -0.53 -8.97 23.32
C TRP A 138 0.92 -9.12 22.87
N TYR A 139 1.17 -9.48 21.61
CA TYR A 139 2.53 -9.51 21.06
C TYR A 139 3.21 -8.15 21.11
N LEU A 140 2.51 -7.07 20.72
CA LEU A 140 3.05 -5.71 20.80
C LEU A 140 3.38 -5.34 22.25
N TYR A 141 2.46 -5.63 23.18
CA TYR A 141 2.66 -5.35 24.61
C TYR A 141 3.78 -6.17 25.27
N ASP A 142 3.82 -7.48 25.05
CA ASP A 142 4.79 -8.37 25.73
C ASP A 142 6.17 -8.33 25.05
N SER A 143 6.19 -8.31 23.71
CA SER A 143 7.41 -8.53 22.93
C SER A 143 8.00 -7.27 22.34
N ILE A 144 7.23 -6.22 22.03
CA ILE A 144 7.76 -5.00 21.41
C ILE A 144 7.94 -3.86 22.43
N SER A 145 6.99 -3.72 23.36
CA SER A 145 6.97 -2.71 24.42
C SER A 145 8.29 -2.54 25.20
N PRO A 146 9.07 -3.61 25.54
CA PRO A 146 10.33 -3.47 26.26
C PRO A 146 11.46 -2.78 25.46
N PHE A 147 11.32 -2.66 24.13
CA PHE A 147 12.33 -2.05 23.27
C PHE A 147 12.17 -0.54 23.09
N PHE A 148 11.08 0.04 23.60
CA PHE A 148 10.88 1.49 23.62
C PHE A 148 11.84 2.15 24.60
N ARG A 149 12.47 3.25 24.18
CA ARG A 149 13.30 4.09 25.04
C ARG A 149 12.44 5.04 25.86
N ALA A 150 11.35 5.55 25.28
CA ALA A 150 10.47 6.50 25.93
C ALA A 150 9.19 5.82 26.46
N TYR A 151 8.94 5.94 27.78
CA TYR A 151 7.79 5.30 28.44
C TYR A 151 6.43 5.82 27.94
N ASN A 152 6.34 7.09 27.55
CA ASN A 152 5.11 7.67 26.98
C ASN A 152 4.78 7.10 25.58
N ALA A 153 5.80 6.85 24.75
CA ALA A 153 5.63 6.23 23.43
C ALA A 153 5.16 4.77 23.57
N ARG A 154 5.69 4.06 24.57
CA ARG A 154 5.33 2.68 24.90
C ARG A 154 3.82 2.52 25.14
N ASP A 155 3.25 3.32 26.02
CA ASP A 155 1.83 3.19 26.41
C ASP A 155 0.88 3.62 25.30
N THR A 156 1.33 4.48 24.39
CA THR A 156 0.56 4.94 23.23
C THR A 156 0.57 3.92 22.10
N VAL A 157 1.75 3.37 21.77
CA VAL A 157 1.94 2.49 20.58
C VAL A 157 1.69 1.02 20.91
N CYS A 158 2.03 0.59 22.12
CA CYS A 158 1.88 -0.78 22.59
C CYS A 158 1.11 -0.82 23.92
N PRO A 159 -0.14 -0.34 23.97
CA PRO A 159 -0.93 -0.33 25.20
C PRO A 159 -1.21 -1.75 25.70
N LYS A 160 -1.41 -1.88 27.02
CA LYS A 160 -1.86 -3.14 27.61
C LYS A 160 -3.25 -3.50 27.07
N PRO A 161 -3.46 -4.70 26.51
CA PRO A 161 -4.77 -5.09 26.00
C PRO A 161 -5.82 -5.16 27.10
N SER A 162 -7.04 -4.73 26.82
CA SER A 162 -8.16 -4.74 27.78
C SER A 162 -8.73 -6.13 28.04
N LYS A 163 -8.58 -7.05 27.07
CA LYS A 163 -9.04 -8.45 27.18
C LYS A 163 -7.89 -9.37 27.63
N PRO A 164 -8.17 -10.36 28.50
CA PRO A 164 -7.14 -11.27 28.99
C PRO A 164 -6.50 -12.06 27.84
N LYS A 165 -5.23 -12.43 28.02
CA LYS A 165 -4.49 -13.24 27.05
C LYS A 165 -5.15 -14.61 26.92
N VAL A 166 -5.60 -14.95 25.71
CA VAL A 166 -6.15 -16.28 25.42
C VAL A 166 -5.01 -17.28 25.59
N LYS A 167 -5.13 -18.20 26.56
CA LYS A 167 -4.19 -19.31 26.72
C LYS A 167 -4.45 -20.32 25.61
N ASN A 168 -3.78 -20.18 24.47
CA ASN A 168 -3.79 -21.21 23.44
C ASN A 168 -2.54 -22.08 23.55
N GLN A 169 -2.78 -23.40 23.61
CA GLN A 169 -1.82 -24.50 23.71
C GLN A 169 -0.69 -24.33 22.68
N GLY A 170 0.51 -24.75 23.08
CA GLY A 170 1.78 -24.46 22.41
C GLY A 170 1.75 -24.65 20.90
N MET A 171 2.21 -23.62 20.18
CA MET A 171 2.76 -23.75 18.83
C MET A 171 3.85 -22.68 18.67
N ASP A 172 5.02 -23.17 18.26
CA ASP A 172 6.32 -22.51 18.22
C ASP A 172 6.33 -21.06 17.72
N SER A 173 7.17 -20.27 18.39
CA SER A 173 7.51 -18.87 18.12
C SER A 173 8.28 -18.63 16.82
N ASP A 174 8.31 -19.57 15.86
CA ASP A 174 9.18 -19.48 14.68
C ASP A 174 8.46 -19.55 13.31
N SER A 175 7.13 -19.41 13.28
CA SER A 175 6.36 -19.45 12.03
C SER A 175 5.94 -18.08 11.49
N LEU A 176 6.88 -17.12 11.44
CA LEU A 176 6.76 -15.96 10.55
C LEU A 176 7.73 -16.16 9.37
N PRO A 177 7.26 -16.25 8.11
CA PRO A 177 8.17 -16.38 6.99
C PRO A 177 9.05 -15.13 6.89
N ARG A 178 10.33 -15.26 7.26
CA ARG A 178 11.39 -14.32 6.84
C ARG A 178 11.42 -14.37 5.31
N LYS A 179 10.77 -13.42 4.64
CA LYS A 179 11.05 -13.14 3.23
C LYS A 179 12.53 -12.77 3.16
N ARG A 180 13.34 -13.69 2.65
CA ARG A 180 14.74 -13.46 2.32
C ARG A 180 14.80 -12.25 1.41
N LYS A 181 15.63 -11.27 1.77
CA LYS A 181 16.04 -10.20 0.86
C LYS A 181 16.66 -10.88 -0.36
N HIS A 182 16.01 -10.79 -1.51
CA HIS A 182 16.73 -10.91 -2.76
C HIS A 182 17.65 -9.70 -2.83
N SER A 183 18.95 -9.95 -2.67
CA SER A 183 20.02 -9.07 -3.10
C SER A 183 19.81 -8.75 -4.57
N LEU A 184 19.77 -7.45 -4.88
CA LEU A 184 19.99 -6.92 -6.22
C LEU A 184 21.38 -7.35 -6.73
#